data_AF-A0A955JNA1-F1
#
_entry.id   AF-A0A955JNA1-F1
#
_cell.length_a   1.000
_cell.length_b   1.000
_cell.length_c   1.000
_cell.angle_alpha   90.00
_cell.angle_beta   90.00
_cell.angle_gamma   90.00
#
_symmetry.space_group_name_H-M   'P 1'
#
loop_
_entity.id
_entity.type
_entity.pdbx_description
1 polymer ?
#
loop_
_entity_poly.entity_id
_entity_poly.type
_entity_poly.pdbx_seq_one_letter_code
_entity_poly.pdbx_strand_id
1 'polypeptide(L)'
;MLSLIIIVLLLWAIFGRSNKQQNDTTPGSLSSHNQQWVQFIAGYLPLAKTKGERSLLRRMLKDTVDQNIVDPEFVQALDRDEQYSAQPAGTQAPMVSDARAEPDVTISASHDISVPRRQLDNTSLLLYFGAFLFVASMGLFVAFSGASGVVRTSGVLIVSLVLYFGGLWVHDQKQALKPAGLAFVGIGIATAPLVGVAAYKYIPTSTQGLVWFITSLFCLVLYAHALVKLKAPLLNYILIFTLLSLFESSVSIVNVPVYYYGWVMAALGIGLQALSMRGRVSSGFAESSNTMSSIFLPLAVCISLFMTPQHGA
;
A
#
# COMPACT_ATOMS: atom_id res chain seq x y z
N MET A 1 -38.09 -9.27 -3.16
CA MET A 1 -38.40 -8.24 -4.18
C MET A 1 -38.21 -6.81 -3.67
N LEU A 2 -38.78 -6.43 -2.52
CA LEU A 2 -38.63 -5.09 -1.93
C LEU A 2 -37.16 -4.76 -1.52
N SER A 3 -36.41 -5.75 -1.04
CA SER A 3 -34.98 -5.62 -0.70
C SER A 3 -34.08 -5.32 -1.90
N LEU A 4 -34.36 -5.93 -3.06
CA LEU A 4 -33.62 -5.72 -4.30
C LEU A 4 -33.82 -4.30 -4.84
N ILE A 5 -35.03 -3.76 -4.72
CA ILE A 5 -35.35 -2.38 -5.12
C ILE A 5 -34.63 -1.37 -4.21
N ILE A 6 -34.57 -1.65 -2.90
CA ILE A 6 -33.83 -0.82 -1.94
C ILE A 6 -32.33 -0.87 -2.22
N ILE A 7 -31.77 -2.04 -2.57
CA ILE A 7 -30.36 -2.20 -2.95
C ILE A 7 -30.06 -1.45 -4.25
N VAL A 8 -30.92 -1.54 -5.27
CA VAL A 8 -30.76 -0.80 -6.53
C VAL A 8 -30.86 0.70 -6.31
N LEU A 9 -31.78 1.17 -5.45
CA LEU A 9 -31.89 2.58 -5.08
C LEU A 9 -30.69 3.08 -4.25
N LEU A 10 -30.14 2.25 -3.36
CA LEU A 10 -28.93 2.57 -2.60
C LEU A 10 -27.70 2.60 -3.49
N LEU A 11 -27.54 1.62 -4.39
CA LEU A 11 -26.47 1.61 -5.39
C LEU A 11 -26.60 2.81 -6.32
N TRP A 12 -27.81 3.16 -6.77
CA TRP A 12 -28.05 4.35 -7.59
C TRP A 12 -27.80 5.66 -6.83
N ALA A 13 -28.14 5.75 -5.54
CA ALA A 13 -27.86 6.93 -4.73
C ALA A 13 -26.36 7.11 -4.42
N ILE A 14 -25.65 5.99 -4.20
CA ILE A 14 -24.20 5.98 -3.94
C ILE A 14 -23.42 6.24 -5.21
N PHE A 15 -23.71 5.54 -6.32
CA PHE A 15 -23.07 5.80 -7.61
C PHE A 15 -23.51 7.14 -8.22
N GLY A 16 -24.76 7.55 -8.03
CA GLY A 16 -25.26 8.85 -8.48
C GLY A 16 -24.59 10.01 -7.75
N ARG A 17 -24.26 9.86 -6.46
CA ARG A 17 -23.44 10.84 -5.72
C ARG A 17 -21.96 10.75 -6.10
N SER A 18 -21.40 9.56 -6.27
CA SER A 18 -20.02 9.35 -6.72
C SER A 18 -19.78 9.99 -8.09
N ASN A 19 -20.73 9.84 -9.02
CA ASN A 19 -20.64 10.43 -10.35
C ASN A 19 -20.83 11.96 -10.32
N LYS A 20 -21.59 12.49 -9.35
CA LYS A 20 -21.69 13.94 -9.12
C LYS A 20 -20.40 14.51 -8.53
N GLN A 21 -19.73 13.76 -7.65
CA GLN A 21 -18.43 14.13 -7.08
C GLN A 21 -17.28 13.99 -8.09
N GLN A 22 -17.42 13.09 -9.07
CA GLN A 22 -16.48 12.93 -10.19
C GLN A 22 -16.72 13.97 -11.31
N ASN A 23 -17.96 14.49 -11.45
CA ASN A 23 -18.26 15.61 -12.36
C ASN A 23 -17.95 16.99 -11.76
N ASP A 24 -17.78 17.09 -10.43
CA ASP A 24 -17.26 18.28 -9.75
C ASP A 24 -15.73 18.22 -9.56
N THR A 25 -15.01 17.39 -10.33
CA THR A 25 -13.58 17.64 -10.56
C THR A 25 -13.45 18.91 -11.39
N THR A 26 -13.44 20.03 -10.69
CA THR A 26 -12.77 21.24 -11.17
C THR A 26 -11.42 20.78 -11.78
N PRO A 27 -11.08 21.16 -13.03
CA PRO A 27 -9.92 20.62 -13.76
C PRO A 27 -8.55 20.98 -13.17
N GLY A 28 -8.43 21.21 -11.87
CA GLY A 28 -7.22 21.57 -11.15
C GLY A 28 -6.83 20.70 -9.96
N SER A 29 -7.59 19.65 -9.59
CA SER A 29 -7.27 18.87 -8.35
C SER A 29 -6.44 17.59 -8.54
N LEU A 30 -6.08 17.25 -9.79
CA LEU A 30 -5.03 16.26 -10.08
C LEU A 30 -3.61 16.78 -9.77
N SER A 31 -3.49 18.02 -9.27
CA SER A 31 -2.27 18.78 -9.32
C SER A 31 -1.16 18.27 -8.40
N SER A 32 -1.42 17.72 -7.22
CA SER A 32 -0.30 17.48 -6.27
C SER A 32 0.66 16.38 -6.72
N HIS A 33 0.16 15.22 -7.16
CA HIS A 33 1.00 14.15 -7.71
C HIS A 33 1.54 14.50 -9.09
N ASN A 34 0.75 15.18 -9.92
CA ASN A 34 1.19 15.58 -11.26
C ASN A 34 2.22 16.71 -11.22
N GLN A 35 2.12 17.62 -10.25
CA GLN A 35 3.14 18.65 -9.96
C GLN A 35 4.43 18.00 -9.47
N GLN A 36 4.36 16.95 -8.63
CA GLN A 36 5.56 16.20 -8.23
C GLN A 36 6.26 15.55 -9.43
N TRP A 37 5.50 14.98 -10.36
CA TRP A 37 6.05 14.43 -11.61
C TRP A 37 6.67 15.51 -12.50
N VAL A 38 6.04 16.67 -12.64
CA VAL A 38 6.62 17.78 -13.43
C VAL A 38 7.86 18.37 -12.76
N GLN A 39 7.87 18.52 -11.44
CA GLN A 39 9.06 18.92 -10.67
C GLN A 39 10.20 17.91 -10.84
N PHE A 40 9.87 16.62 -10.83
CA PHE A 40 10.84 15.57 -11.11
C PHE A 40 11.42 15.74 -12.51
N ILE A 41 10.61 15.80 -13.57
CA ILE A 41 11.09 15.93 -14.95
C ILE A 41 11.90 17.23 -15.13
N ALA A 42 11.44 18.35 -14.55
CA ALA A 42 12.13 19.64 -14.60
C ALA A 42 13.49 19.61 -13.88
N GLY A 43 13.60 18.92 -12.74
CA GLY A 43 14.85 18.76 -11.99
C GLY A 43 15.93 17.99 -12.75
N TYR A 44 15.55 17.15 -13.73
CA TYR A 44 16.51 16.45 -14.60
C TYR A 44 16.95 17.26 -15.82
N LEU A 45 16.26 18.35 -16.17
CA LEU A 45 16.61 19.20 -17.30
C LEU A 45 18.03 19.81 -17.20
N PRO A 46 18.47 20.38 -16.07
CA PRO A 46 19.84 20.91 -15.94
C PRO A 46 20.91 19.80 -15.90
N LEU A 47 20.52 18.57 -15.52
CA LEU A 47 21.40 17.40 -15.46
C LEU A 47 21.61 16.71 -16.82
N ALA A 48 20.78 17.04 -17.82
CA ALA A 48 20.86 16.45 -19.15
C ALA A 48 22.10 16.94 -19.91
N LYS A 49 22.97 16.00 -20.31
CA LYS A 49 24.28 16.26 -20.92
C LYS A 49 24.20 16.35 -22.43
N THR A 50 23.23 15.68 -23.05
CA THR A 50 23.08 15.63 -24.50
C THR A 50 21.96 16.56 -25.00
N LYS A 51 22.09 17.04 -26.25
CA LYS A 51 21.02 17.82 -26.91
C LYS A 51 19.72 17.02 -27.07
N GLY A 52 19.81 15.69 -27.22
CA GLY A 52 18.67 14.78 -27.36
C GLY A 52 17.89 14.58 -26.06
N GLU A 53 18.57 14.43 -24.93
CA GLU A 53 17.89 14.33 -23.62
C GLU A 53 17.17 15.64 -23.26
N ARG A 54 17.81 16.79 -23.51
CA ARG A 54 17.18 18.10 -23.28
C ARG A 54 15.96 18.31 -24.16
N SER A 55 15.98 17.89 -25.42
CA SER A 55 14.83 18.02 -26.31
C SER A 55 13.68 17.09 -25.91
N LEU A 56 13.99 15.87 -25.46
CA LEU A 56 13.00 14.93 -24.94
C LEU A 56 12.32 15.46 -23.67
N LEU A 57 13.09 15.91 -22.69
CA LEU A 57 12.55 16.45 -21.43
C LEU A 57 11.69 17.70 -21.67
N ARG A 58 12.12 18.60 -22.57
CA ARG A 58 11.30 19.75 -22.98
C ARG A 58 10.00 19.34 -23.67
N ARG A 59 10.03 18.29 -24.50
CA ARG A 59 8.83 17.76 -25.13
C ARG A 59 7.88 17.15 -24.09
N MET A 60 8.40 16.44 -23.10
CA MET A 60 7.60 15.88 -22.01
C MET A 60 6.96 16.97 -21.14
N LEU A 61 7.70 18.04 -20.79
CA LEU A 61 7.11 19.18 -20.09
C LEU A 61 6.01 19.84 -20.94
N LYS A 62 6.27 20.04 -22.23
CA LYS A 62 5.29 20.63 -23.16
C LYS A 62 4.03 19.77 -23.28
N ASP A 63 4.17 18.46 -23.46
CA ASP A 63 3.04 17.53 -23.55
C ASP A 63 2.20 17.55 -22.27
N THR A 64 2.82 17.83 -21.11
CA THR A 64 2.11 17.93 -19.82
C THR A 64 1.27 19.22 -19.73
N VAL A 65 1.77 20.33 -20.29
CA VAL A 65 1.00 21.59 -20.41
C VAL A 65 -0.12 21.43 -21.44
N ASP A 66 0.17 20.81 -22.59
CA ASP A 66 -0.81 20.58 -23.67
C ASP A 66 -1.97 19.67 -23.22
N GLN A 67 -1.71 18.74 -22.29
CA GLN A 67 -2.74 17.88 -21.68
C GLN A 67 -3.50 18.54 -20.51
N ASN A 68 -3.24 19.82 -20.23
CA ASN A 68 -3.85 20.58 -19.13
C ASN A 68 -3.64 19.91 -17.76
N ILE A 69 -2.53 19.19 -17.60
CA ILE A 69 -2.19 18.42 -16.39
C ILE A 69 -1.56 19.32 -15.32
N VAL A 70 -0.86 20.38 -15.74
CA VAL A 70 -0.20 21.37 -14.86
C VAL A 70 -0.41 22.77 -15.42
N ASP A 71 -0.53 23.74 -14.52
CA ASP A 71 -0.70 25.15 -14.85
C ASP A 71 0.48 25.69 -15.68
N PRO A 72 0.25 26.32 -16.85
CA PRO A 72 1.31 26.91 -17.65
C PRO A 72 2.17 27.94 -16.89
N GLU A 73 1.63 28.62 -15.88
CA GLU A 73 2.41 29.55 -15.05
C GLU A 73 3.52 28.85 -14.25
N PHE A 74 3.26 27.60 -13.80
CA PHE A 74 4.22 26.81 -13.05
C PHE A 74 5.42 26.39 -13.91
N VAL A 75 5.17 25.99 -15.16
CA VAL A 75 6.22 25.60 -16.11
C VAL A 75 7.05 26.83 -16.53
N GLN A 76 6.42 27.99 -16.71
CA GLN A 76 7.13 29.24 -16.99
C GLN A 76 7.94 29.77 -15.80
N ALA A 77 7.54 29.46 -14.57
CA ALA A 77 8.32 29.77 -13.37
C ALA A 77 9.63 28.95 -13.33
N LEU A 78 9.57 27.67 -13.74
CA LEU A 78 10.75 26.79 -13.81
C LEU A 78 11.77 27.23 -14.87
N ASP A 79 11.31 27.73 -16.03
CA ASP A 79 12.19 28.28 -17.07
C ASP A 79 12.91 29.58 -16.62
N ARG A 80 12.28 30.37 -15.73
CA ARG A 80 12.88 31.62 -15.22
C ARG A 80 14.02 31.37 -14.24
N ASP A 81 13.97 30.30 -13.45
CA ASP A 81 15.03 29.94 -12.50
C ASP A 81 16.33 29.47 -13.21
N GLU A 82 16.24 28.93 -14.43
CA GLU A 82 17.43 28.61 -15.26
C GLU A 82 18.19 29.88 -15.70
N GLN A 83 17.51 31.00 -15.94
CA GLN A 83 18.14 32.24 -16.42
C GLN A 83 18.95 32.97 -15.34
N TYR A 84 18.65 32.79 -14.06
CA TYR A 84 19.39 33.44 -12.96
C TYR A 84 20.73 32.76 -12.62
N SER A 85 20.97 31.55 -13.15
CA SER A 85 22.16 30.74 -12.87
C SER A 85 23.32 30.95 -13.85
N ALA A 86 23.13 31.79 -14.88
CA ALA A 86 24.09 32.00 -15.96
C ALA A 86 24.68 33.42 -15.99
N GLN A 87 25.39 33.82 -14.92
CA GLN A 87 26.23 35.04 -14.91
C GLN A 87 27.71 34.63 -14.84
N PRO A 88 28.57 34.99 -15.82
CA PRO A 88 29.97 34.61 -15.79
C PRO A 88 30.78 35.52 -14.85
N ALA A 89 31.39 34.96 -13.82
CA ALA A 89 32.45 35.61 -13.06
C ALA A 89 33.70 35.73 -13.96
N GLY A 90 34.08 36.95 -14.29
CA GLY A 90 35.27 37.22 -15.09
C GLY A 90 36.57 37.02 -14.32
N THR A 91 37.58 36.45 -14.98
CA THR A 91 39.01 36.73 -14.75
C THR A 91 39.77 36.35 -16.04
N GLN A 92 40.66 37.24 -16.49
CA GLN A 92 41.42 37.19 -17.74
C GLN A 92 42.62 36.21 -17.68
N ALA A 93 42.77 35.39 -18.74
CA ALA A 93 43.95 35.06 -19.60
C ALA A 93 45.36 34.73 -18.98
N PRO A 94 46.27 33.98 -19.66
CA PRO A 94 46.45 33.94 -21.11
C PRO A 94 46.68 32.58 -21.80
N MET A 95 46.71 32.70 -23.13
CA MET A 95 46.78 31.72 -24.22
C MET A 95 48.00 30.79 -24.22
N VAL A 96 47.80 29.57 -24.75
CA VAL A 96 48.80 28.87 -25.60
C VAL A 96 48.08 28.26 -26.81
N SER A 97 48.72 28.43 -27.97
CA SER A 97 48.31 28.05 -29.33
C SER A 97 48.58 26.57 -29.65
N ASP A 98 47.77 26.01 -30.54
CA ASP A 98 48.14 25.18 -31.71
C ASP A 98 47.42 23.83 -31.93
N ALA A 99 47.10 23.65 -33.22
CA ALA A 99 47.05 22.42 -34.02
C ALA A 99 45.75 21.56 -34.09
N ARG A 100 44.95 21.90 -35.12
CA ARG A 100 44.23 21.05 -36.12
C ARG A 100 44.41 19.51 -36.04
N ALA A 101 43.29 18.76 -35.94
CA ALA A 101 43.04 17.45 -36.58
C ALA A 101 41.54 17.05 -36.49
N GLU A 102 41.12 16.15 -37.39
CA GLU A 102 39.77 15.82 -37.89
C GLU A 102 38.77 15.14 -36.91
N PRO A 103 37.46 15.04 -37.25
CA PRO A 103 36.46 14.45 -36.37
C PRO A 103 36.48 12.92 -36.51
N ASP A 104 37.10 12.23 -35.55
CA ASP A 104 36.90 10.79 -35.40
C ASP A 104 35.63 10.55 -34.56
N VAL A 105 34.59 10.04 -35.21
CA VAL A 105 33.37 9.57 -34.55
C VAL A 105 33.71 8.23 -33.90
N THR A 106 34.40 8.29 -32.75
CA THR A 106 34.42 7.15 -31.83
C THR A 106 33.11 7.17 -31.05
N ILE A 107 32.17 6.30 -31.42
CA ILE A 107 31.04 5.93 -30.55
C ILE A 107 31.63 5.18 -29.34
N SER A 108 32.04 5.93 -28.32
CA SER A 108 32.44 5.39 -27.03
C SER A 108 31.30 5.54 -26.03
N ALA A 109 30.87 4.38 -25.55
CA ALA A 109 30.14 4.11 -24.31
C ALA A 109 28.82 4.86 -24.11
N SER A 110 27.72 4.12 -24.33
CA SER A 110 26.43 4.34 -23.69
C SER A 110 26.61 4.68 -22.20
N HIS A 111 26.43 5.95 -21.85
CA HIS A 111 26.33 6.40 -20.47
C HIS A 111 25.00 5.87 -19.93
N ASP A 112 25.11 4.81 -19.12
CA ASP A 112 24.00 4.17 -18.44
C ASP A 112 23.26 5.22 -17.61
N ILE A 113 22.04 5.60 -18.04
CA ILE A 113 21.14 6.42 -17.24
C ILE A 113 20.71 5.52 -16.07
N SER A 114 21.51 5.55 -15.02
CA SER A 114 21.10 5.06 -13.72
C SER A 114 20.05 6.02 -13.17
N VAL A 115 18.81 5.84 -13.64
CA VAL A 115 17.65 5.94 -12.76
C VAL A 115 18.09 5.29 -11.45
N PRO A 116 17.95 5.91 -10.27
CA PRO A 116 18.19 5.21 -9.03
C PRO A 116 17.14 4.10 -8.95
N ARG A 117 17.39 2.98 -9.63
CA ARG A 117 16.80 1.71 -9.32
C ARG A 117 17.13 1.58 -7.85
N ARG A 118 16.10 1.53 -7.02
CA ARG A 118 16.23 1.08 -5.65
C ARG A 118 16.79 -0.33 -5.77
N GLN A 119 18.12 -0.43 -5.85
CA GLN A 119 18.82 -1.69 -5.98
C GLN A 119 18.40 -2.44 -4.73
N LEU A 120 17.59 -3.47 -4.93
CA LEU A 120 17.26 -4.43 -3.89
C LEU A 120 18.61 -5.02 -3.51
N ASP A 121 19.17 -4.51 -2.43
CA ASP A 121 20.44 -4.97 -1.93
C ASP A 121 20.32 -6.48 -1.69
N ASN A 122 21.36 -7.23 -2.04
CA ASN A 122 21.35 -8.70 -1.91
C ASN A 122 20.99 -9.12 -0.47
N THR A 123 21.37 -8.29 0.50
CA THR A 123 21.00 -8.42 1.90
C THR A 123 19.49 -8.29 2.14
N SER A 124 18.82 -7.31 1.51
CA SER A 124 17.37 -7.14 1.63
C SER A 124 16.61 -8.29 0.97
N LEU A 125 17.09 -8.77 -0.18
CA LEU A 125 16.52 -9.93 -0.86
C LEU A 125 16.63 -11.19 0.02
N LEU A 126 17.82 -11.47 0.55
CA LEU A 126 18.06 -12.61 1.44
C LEU A 126 17.20 -12.53 2.71
N LEU A 127 17.03 -11.32 3.25
CA LEU A 127 16.19 -11.09 4.41
C LEU A 127 14.71 -11.38 4.13
N TYR A 128 14.18 -10.95 2.97
CA TYR A 128 12.80 -11.28 2.57
C TYR A 128 12.60 -12.76 2.28
N PHE A 129 13.57 -13.43 1.64
CA PHE A 129 13.52 -14.88 1.48
C PHE A 129 13.53 -15.61 2.82
N GLY A 130 14.40 -15.19 3.75
CA GLY A 130 14.42 -15.72 5.11
C GLY A 130 13.10 -15.53 5.83
N ALA A 131 12.50 -14.34 5.74
CA ALA A 131 11.18 -14.03 6.29
C ALA A 131 10.10 -14.96 5.74
N PHE A 132 10.05 -15.12 4.41
CA PHE A 132 9.09 -16.00 3.74
C PHE A 132 9.26 -17.47 4.17
N LEU A 133 10.48 -17.99 4.13
CA LEU A 133 10.80 -19.36 4.54
C LEU A 133 10.48 -19.60 6.02
N PHE A 134 10.70 -18.61 6.87
CA PHE A 134 10.37 -18.69 8.28
C PHE A 134 8.86 -18.78 8.52
N VAL A 135 8.06 -17.92 7.88
CA VAL A 135 6.60 -17.96 7.96
C VAL A 135 6.06 -19.29 7.42
N ALA A 136 6.61 -19.77 6.30
CA ALA A 136 6.25 -21.07 5.73
C ALA A 136 6.57 -22.24 6.68
N SER A 137 7.76 -22.23 7.28
CA SER A 137 8.18 -23.21 8.29
C SER A 137 7.25 -23.19 9.51
N MET A 138 6.81 -22.00 9.94
CA MET A 138 5.85 -21.87 11.03
C MET A 138 4.49 -22.50 10.69
N GLY A 139 3.99 -22.28 9.47
CA GLY A 139 2.77 -22.94 8.99
C GLY A 139 2.91 -24.46 8.97
N LEU A 140 4.07 -24.97 8.56
CA LEU A 140 4.37 -26.41 8.53
C LEU A 140 4.48 -27.00 9.95
N PHE A 141 5.07 -26.26 10.90
CA PHE A 141 5.14 -26.64 12.31
C PHE A 141 3.74 -26.82 12.94
N VAL A 142 2.79 -25.96 12.58
CA VAL A 142 1.36 -26.09 12.96
C VAL A 142 0.68 -27.26 12.25
N ALA A 143 1.15 -27.66 11.06
CA ALA A 143 0.54 -28.73 10.29
C ALA A 143 0.86 -30.14 10.83
N PHE A 144 2.09 -30.38 11.28
CA PHE A 144 2.55 -31.73 11.67
C PHE A 144 1.91 -32.28 12.96
N SER A 145 2.17 -33.54 13.35
CA SER A 145 1.49 -34.26 14.45
C SER A 145 2.37 -34.70 15.64
N GLY A 146 3.70 -34.46 15.62
CA GLY A 146 4.62 -34.89 16.68
C GLY A 146 4.63 -34.16 18.05
N ALA A 147 3.80 -33.13 18.29
CA ALA A 147 3.76 -32.40 19.58
C ALA A 147 2.33 -32.04 19.98
N SER A 148 2.10 -31.75 21.28
CA SER A 148 0.77 -31.37 21.77
C SER A 148 0.30 -30.04 21.16
N GLY A 149 -1.01 -29.93 20.94
CA GLY A 149 -1.61 -28.75 20.30
C GLY A 149 -1.40 -27.45 21.09
N VAL A 150 -1.38 -27.54 22.42
CA VAL A 150 -1.09 -26.40 23.32
C VAL A 150 0.33 -25.90 23.09
N VAL A 151 1.33 -26.80 23.10
CA VAL A 151 2.75 -26.44 22.92
C VAL A 151 2.98 -25.75 21.58
N ARG A 152 2.29 -26.20 20.54
CA ARG A 152 2.39 -25.59 19.21
C ARG A 152 1.80 -24.20 19.18
N THR A 153 0.57 -24.06 19.67
CA THR A 153 -0.14 -22.78 19.68
C THR A 153 0.62 -21.76 20.51
N SER A 154 1.11 -22.14 21.70
CA SER A 154 1.95 -21.28 22.53
C SER A 154 3.29 -20.99 21.88
N GLY A 155 3.91 -21.96 21.20
CA GLY A 155 5.17 -21.79 20.49
C GLY A 155 5.08 -20.74 19.40
N VAL A 156 4.06 -20.84 18.53
CA VAL A 156 3.81 -19.84 17.48
C VAL A 156 3.52 -18.48 18.09
N LEU A 157 2.70 -18.42 19.14
CA LEU A 157 2.37 -17.17 19.83
C LEU A 157 3.62 -16.49 20.40
N ILE A 158 4.44 -17.24 21.14
CA ILE A 158 5.69 -16.71 21.73
C ILE A 158 6.61 -16.20 20.64
N VAL A 159 6.83 -16.98 19.59
CA VAL A 159 7.72 -16.57 18.49
C VAL A 159 7.18 -15.33 17.77
N SER A 160 5.88 -15.27 17.48
CA SER A 160 5.24 -14.10 16.87
C SER A 160 5.44 -12.85 17.74
N LEU A 161 5.20 -12.94 19.04
CA LEU A 161 5.38 -11.83 19.98
C LEU A 161 6.85 -11.41 20.12
N VAL A 162 7.78 -12.37 20.22
CA VAL A 162 9.22 -12.09 20.31
C VAL A 162 9.72 -11.38 19.05
N LEU A 163 9.31 -11.84 17.87
CA LEU A 163 9.69 -11.18 16.60
C LEU A 163 9.04 -9.81 16.46
N TYR A 164 7.80 -9.65 16.91
CA TYR A 164 7.12 -8.37 16.88
C TYR A 164 7.77 -7.35 17.82
N PHE A 165 7.83 -7.64 19.12
CA PHE A 165 8.37 -6.71 20.11
C PHE A 165 9.88 -6.56 20.00
N GLY A 166 10.60 -7.65 19.73
CA GLY A 166 12.04 -7.62 19.44
C GLY A 166 12.34 -6.83 18.16
N GLY A 167 11.50 -6.98 17.12
CA GLY A 167 11.61 -6.20 15.89
C GLY A 167 11.41 -4.70 16.12
N LEU A 168 10.39 -4.31 16.93
CA LEU A 168 10.18 -2.93 17.33
C LEU A 168 11.37 -2.38 18.13
N TRP A 169 11.88 -3.16 19.08
CA TRP A 169 13.06 -2.79 19.86
C TRP A 169 14.29 -2.56 18.98
N VAL A 170 14.55 -3.45 18.02
CA VAL A 170 15.66 -3.30 17.06
C VAL A 170 15.45 -2.10 16.14
N HIS A 171 14.22 -1.88 15.70
CA HIS A 171 13.83 -0.75 14.86
C HIS A 171 14.11 0.61 15.54
N ASP A 172 13.89 0.69 16.85
CA ASP A 172 14.01 1.94 17.61
C ASP A 172 15.45 2.28 18.05
N GLN A 173 16.39 1.31 18.03
CA GLN A 173 17.76 1.55 18.50
C GLN A 173 18.65 2.38 17.55
N LYS A 174 18.82 1.93 16.30
CA LYS A 174 19.77 2.54 15.36
C LYS A 174 19.20 2.61 13.94
N GLN A 175 19.48 3.70 13.23
CA GLN A 175 19.00 3.90 11.85
C GLN A 175 19.44 2.78 10.89
N ALA A 176 20.66 2.25 11.07
CA ALA A 176 21.20 1.16 10.26
C ALA A 176 20.44 -0.17 10.45
N LEU A 177 19.76 -0.38 11.58
CA LEU A 177 19.05 -1.61 11.90
C LEU A 177 17.55 -1.54 11.59
N LYS A 178 17.04 -0.37 11.18
CA LYS A 178 15.62 -0.18 10.84
C LYS A 178 15.10 -1.16 9.79
N PRO A 179 15.82 -1.48 8.69
CA PRO A 179 15.35 -2.46 7.72
C PRO A 179 15.18 -3.86 8.32
N ALA A 180 16.12 -4.27 9.18
CA ALA A 180 16.05 -5.55 9.87
C ALA A 180 14.91 -5.59 10.92
N GLY A 181 14.78 -4.53 11.72
CA GLY A 181 13.68 -4.38 12.67
C GLY A 181 12.32 -4.43 11.99
N LEU A 182 12.15 -3.73 10.86
CA LEU A 182 10.91 -3.74 10.09
C LEU A 182 10.60 -5.14 9.51
N ALA A 183 11.62 -5.89 9.07
CA ALA A 183 11.43 -7.27 8.64
C ALA A 183 10.96 -8.17 9.80
N PHE A 184 11.57 -8.07 10.98
CA PHE A 184 11.14 -8.84 12.15
C PHE A 184 9.72 -8.51 12.59
N VAL A 185 9.35 -7.21 12.60
CA VAL A 185 7.96 -6.80 12.87
C VAL A 185 7.01 -7.37 11.81
N GLY A 186 7.40 -7.31 10.53
CA GLY A 186 6.63 -7.88 9.43
C GLY A 186 6.40 -9.38 9.58
N ILE A 187 7.43 -10.14 9.97
CA ILE A 187 7.31 -11.59 10.25
C ILE A 187 6.40 -11.84 11.46
N GLY A 188 6.57 -11.07 12.55
CA GLY A 188 5.73 -11.19 13.75
C GLY A 188 4.25 -10.97 13.43
N ILE A 189 3.94 -9.92 12.67
CA ILE A 189 2.60 -9.61 12.16
C ILE A 189 2.09 -10.73 11.24
N ALA A 190 2.89 -11.18 10.27
CA ALA A 190 2.49 -12.22 9.32
C ALA A 190 2.23 -13.59 9.97
N THR A 191 2.92 -13.89 11.08
CA THR A 191 2.73 -15.14 11.84
C THR A 191 1.58 -15.08 12.85
N ALA A 192 1.10 -13.89 13.22
CA ALA A 192 0.02 -13.74 14.21
C ALA A 192 -1.27 -14.52 13.86
N PRO A 193 -1.78 -14.50 12.61
CA PRO A 193 -2.95 -15.30 12.24
C PRO A 193 -2.72 -16.82 12.33
N LEU A 194 -1.47 -17.29 12.21
CA LEU A 194 -1.13 -18.70 12.35
C LEU A 194 -1.35 -19.20 13.78
N VAL A 195 -1.29 -18.32 14.78
CA VAL A 195 -1.69 -18.64 16.16
C VAL A 195 -3.15 -19.08 16.19
N GLY A 196 -4.01 -18.33 15.50
CA GLY A 196 -5.43 -18.69 15.37
C GLY A 196 -5.63 -19.98 14.62
N VAL A 197 -4.91 -20.20 13.52
CA VAL A 197 -4.99 -21.47 12.75
C VAL A 197 -4.61 -22.66 13.63
N ALA A 198 -3.54 -22.52 14.43
CA ALA A 198 -3.14 -23.55 15.38
C ALA A 198 -4.21 -23.77 16.45
N ALA A 199 -4.71 -22.68 17.05
CA ALA A 199 -5.76 -22.72 18.06
C ALA A 199 -7.03 -23.40 17.51
N TYR A 200 -7.48 -23.04 16.32
CA TYR A 200 -8.66 -23.60 15.66
C TYR A 200 -8.54 -25.11 15.43
N LYS A 201 -7.33 -25.59 15.10
CA LYS A 201 -7.06 -27.00 14.85
C LYS A 201 -7.01 -27.85 16.13
N TYR A 202 -6.54 -27.28 17.24
CA TYR A 202 -6.22 -28.03 18.44
C TYR A 202 -7.17 -27.80 19.63
N ILE A 203 -7.97 -26.73 19.61
CA ILE A 203 -8.98 -26.43 20.62
C ILE A 203 -10.30 -27.13 20.23
N PRO A 204 -11.14 -27.56 21.19
CA PRO A 204 -12.40 -28.23 20.90
C PRO A 204 -13.32 -27.50 19.91
N THR A 205 -13.95 -28.28 19.03
CA THR A 205 -14.83 -27.82 17.93
C THR A 205 -15.97 -26.92 18.40
N SER A 206 -16.47 -27.11 19.62
CA SER A 206 -17.57 -26.31 20.20
C SER A 206 -17.24 -24.83 20.40
N THR A 207 -15.97 -24.44 20.29
CA THR A 207 -15.51 -23.06 20.53
C THR A 207 -14.86 -22.41 19.31
N GLN A 208 -14.95 -23.03 18.13
CA GLN A 208 -14.25 -22.58 16.92
C GLN A 208 -14.53 -21.13 16.51
N GLY A 209 -15.80 -20.68 16.53
CA GLY A 209 -16.16 -19.29 16.24
C GLY A 209 -15.54 -18.30 17.23
N LEU A 210 -15.48 -18.68 18.52
CA LEU A 210 -14.88 -17.87 19.58
C LEU A 210 -13.35 -17.81 19.46
N VAL A 211 -12.71 -18.92 19.10
CA VAL A 211 -11.26 -18.97 18.84
C VAL A 211 -10.89 -18.03 17.69
N TRP A 212 -11.66 -18.07 16.60
CA TRP A 212 -11.44 -17.19 15.45
C TRP A 212 -11.64 -15.72 15.82
N PHE A 213 -12.70 -15.42 16.56
CA PHE A 213 -12.98 -14.06 17.05
C PHE A 213 -11.88 -13.50 17.95
N ILE A 214 -11.42 -14.28 18.93
CA ILE A 214 -10.31 -13.86 19.82
C ILE A 214 -9.04 -13.64 19.01
N THR A 215 -8.75 -14.49 18.02
CA THR A 215 -7.59 -14.32 17.14
C THR A 215 -7.71 -13.03 16.33
N SER A 216 -8.86 -12.76 15.71
CA SER A 216 -9.07 -11.54 14.93
C SER A 216 -8.95 -10.30 15.81
N LEU A 217 -9.44 -10.35 17.05
CA LEU A 217 -9.29 -9.26 18.01
C LEU A 217 -7.83 -9.03 18.41
N PHE A 218 -7.09 -10.11 18.66
CA PHE A 218 -5.65 -10.06 18.94
C PHE A 218 -4.88 -9.45 17.76
N CYS A 219 -5.10 -9.93 16.54
CA CYS A 219 -4.50 -9.39 15.33
C CYS A 219 -4.88 -7.91 15.14
N LEU A 220 -6.14 -7.53 15.39
CA LEU A 220 -6.59 -6.15 15.25
C LEU A 220 -5.81 -5.21 16.17
N VAL A 221 -5.66 -5.58 17.45
CA VAL A 221 -4.88 -4.80 18.42
C VAL A 221 -3.41 -4.71 18.00
N LEU A 222 -2.81 -5.84 17.61
CA LEU A 222 -1.42 -5.92 17.19
C LEU A 222 -1.14 -5.05 15.95
N TYR A 223 -2.03 -5.08 14.96
CA TYR A 223 -1.89 -4.34 13.71
C TYR A 223 -2.20 -2.86 13.89
N ALA A 224 -3.18 -2.50 14.74
CA ALA A 224 -3.44 -1.12 15.11
C ALA A 224 -2.23 -0.50 15.81
N HIS A 225 -1.63 -1.22 16.77
CA HIS A 225 -0.40 -0.78 17.43
C HIS A 225 0.76 -0.62 16.43
N ALA A 226 0.93 -1.58 15.52
CA ALA A 226 1.95 -1.52 14.47
C ALA A 226 1.73 -0.32 13.53
N LEU A 227 0.46 -0.03 13.18
CA LEU A 227 0.11 1.08 12.30
C LEU A 227 0.45 2.42 12.94
N VAL A 228 0.17 2.60 14.23
CA VAL A 228 0.52 3.82 14.97
C VAL A 228 2.05 4.01 15.03
N LYS A 229 2.81 2.92 15.22
CA LYS A 229 4.27 2.95 15.35
C LYS A 229 5.01 3.12 14.02
N LEU A 230 4.65 2.34 13.00
CA LEU A 230 5.37 2.27 11.73
C LEU A 230 4.79 3.19 10.64
N LYS A 231 3.52 3.58 10.74
CA LYS A 231 2.80 4.45 9.79
C LYS A 231 2.92 3.99 8.32
N ALA A 232 3.05 2.69 8.11
CA ALA A 232 3.18 2.12 6.77
C ALA A 232 1.80 1.93 6.11
N PRO A 233 1.62 2.36 4.84
CA PRO A 233 0.31 2.31 4.17
C PRO A 233 -0.23 0.88 4.02
N LEU A 234 0.65 -0.11 3.85
CA LEU A 234 0.27 -1.52 3.77
C LEU A 234 -0.52 -2.00 5.01
N LEU A 235 -0.20 -1.47 6.20
CA LEU A 235 -0.86 -1.87 7.43
C LEU A 235 -2.32 -1.41 7.50
N ASN A 236 -2.70 -0.34 6.79
CA ASN A 236 -4.10 0.07 6.69
C ASN A 236 -4.94 -1.03 6.00
N TYR A 237 -4.44 -1.57 4.89
CA TYR A 237 -5.11 -2.66 4.17
C TYR A 237 -5.20 -3.94 5.00
N ILE A 238 -4.10 -4.33 5.67
CA ILE A 238 -4.09 -5.49 6.56
C ILE A 238 -5.10 -5.31 7.70
N LEU A 239 -5.20 -4.11 8.28
CA LEU A 239 -6.14 -3.80 9.35
C LEU A 239 -7.59 -3.87 8.86
N ILE A 240 -7.89 -3.37 7.66
CA ILE A 240 -9.21 -3.50 7.04
C ILE A 240 -9.59 -4.97 6.81
N PHE A 241 -8.67 -5.80 6.32
CA PHE A 241 -8.90 -7.23 6.17
C PHE A 241 -9.12 -7.94 7.52
N THR A 242 -8.44 -7.47 8.57
CA THR A 242 -8.60 -8.00 9.92
C THR A 242 -9.94 -7.59 10.54
N LEU A 243 -10.44 -6.39 10.23
CA LEU A 243 -11.80 -5.97 10.58
C LEU A 243 -12.83 -6.86 9.90
N LEU A 244 -12.64 -7.17 8.60
CA LEU A 244 -13.51 -8.12 7.90
C LEU A 244 -13.54 -9.48 8.61
N SER A 245 -12.37 -10.02 8.94
CA SER A 245 -12.24 -11.28 9.69
C SER A 245 -12.90 -11.23 11.07
N LEU A 246 -12.80 -10.10 11.79
CA LEU A 246 -13.43 -9.92 13.10
C LEU A 246 -14.95 -9.91 12.99
N PHE A 247 -15.48 -9.18 12.01
CA PHE A 247 -16.91 -9.12 11.73
C PHE A 247 -17.45 -10.50 11.32
N GLU A 248 -16.74 -11.22 10.45
CA GLU A 248 -17.08 -12.59 10.05
C GLU A 248 -17.11 -13.54 11.25
N SER A 249 -16.11 -13.46 12.13
CA SER A 249 -16.05 -14.30 13.33
C SER A 249 -17.16 -13.97 14.33
N SER A 250 -17.60 -12.70 14.39
CA SER A 250 -18.72 -12.28 15.24
C SER A 250 -20.04 -12.96 14.82
N VAL A 251 -20.26 -13.08 13.51
CA VAL A 251 -21.42 -13.80 12.92
C VAL A 251 -21.34 -15.28 13.25
N SER A 252 -20.15 -15.87 13.15
CA SER A 252 -19.92 -17.28 13.47
C SER A 252 -20.26 -17.64 14.93
N ILE A 253 -19.98 -16.74 15.89
CA ILE A 253 -20.36 -16.93 17.30
C ILE A 253 -21.87 -17.03 17.47
N VAL A 254 -22.63 -16.19 16.76
CA VAL A 254 -24.10 -16.14 16.84
C VAL A 254 -24.77 -17.30 16.08
N ASN A 255 -23.99 -18.10 15.34
CA ASN A 255 -24.45 -19.26 14.56
C ASN A 255 -25.56 -18.90 13.56
N VAL A 256 -25.49 -17.70 12.99
CA VAL A 256 -26.45 -17.23 11.98
C VAL A 256 -26.19 -17.91 10.64
N PRO A 257 -27.24 -18.10 9.80
CA PRO A 257 -27.10 -18.70 8.47
C PRO A 257 -26.05 -18.03 7.58
N VAL A 258 -25.47 -18.81 6.66
CA VAL A 258 -24.34 -18.39 5.83
C VAL A 258 -24.62 -17.15 4.96
N TYR A 259 -25.88 -16.86 4.61
CA TYR A 259 -26.22 -15.68 3.81
C TYR A 259 -26.00 -14.35 4.56
N TYR A 260 -25.93 -14.36 5.90
CA TYR A 260 -25.61 -13.15 6.69
C TYR A 260 -24.17 -12.67 6.49
N TYR A 261 -23.28 -13.52 6.00
CA TYR A 261 -21.89 -13.14 5.69
C TYR A 261 -21.83 -12.09 4.59
N GLY A 262 -22.75 -12.15 3.61
CA GLY A 262 -22.88 -11.11 2.56
C GLY A 262 -23.37 -9.77 3.12
N TRP A 263 -24.33 -9.80 4.06
CA TRP A 263 -24.81 -8.60 4.75
C TRP A 263 -23.72 -7.95 5.60
N VAL A 264 -22.87 -8.76 6.22
CA VAL A 264 -21.74 -8.28 7.02
C VAL A 264 -20.66 -7.63 6.15
N MET A 265 -20.33 -8.22 5.00
CA MET A 265 -19.47 -7.57 4.00
C MET A 265 -20.02 -6.21 3.56
N ALA A 266 -21.33 -6.12 3.27
CA ALA A 266 -21.98 -4.87 2.90
C ALA A 266 -21.94 -3.84 4.04
N ALA A 267 -22.27 -4.25 5.27
CA ALA A 267 -22.23 -3.40 6.45
C ALA A 267 -20.82 -2.87 6.71
N LEU A 268 -19.79 -3.72 6.55
CA LEU A 268 -18.40 -3.31 6.67
C LEU A 268 -18.02 -2.30 5.59
N GLY A 269 -18.36 -2.55 4.32
CA GLY A 269 -18.08 -1.62 3.22
C GLY A 269 -18.72 -0.25 3.44
N ILE A 270 -19.99 -0.22 3.86
CA ILE A 270 -20.70 1.02 4.21
C ILE A 270 -20.06 1.69 5.44
N GLY A 271 -19.70 0.91 6.46
CA GLY A 271 -19.06 1.42 7.68
C GLY A 271 -17.70 2.06 7.39
N LEU A 272 -16.88 1.42 6.56
CA LEU A 272 -15.60 1.94 6.06
C LEU A 272 -15.80 3.22 5.25
N GLN A 273 -16.81 3.27 4.39
CA GLN A 273 -17.16 4.48 3.63
C GLN A 273 -17.63 5.62 4.54
N ALA A 274 -18.48 5.33 5.53
CA ALA A 274 -18.94 6.33 6.50
C ALA A 274 -17.77 6.85 7.35
N LEU A 275 -16.82 5.97 7.69
CA LEU A 275 -15.64 6.32 8.45
C LEU A 275 -14.65 7.17 7.63
N SER A 276 -14.49 6.91 6.32
CA SER A 276 -13.66 7.76 5.45
C SER A 276 -14.24 9.16 5.25
N MET A 277 -15.56 9.29 5.19
CA MET A 277 -16.25 10.60 5.10
C MET A 277 -16.16 11.41 6.40
N ARG A 278 -16.00 10.72 7.53
CA ARG A 278 -15.84 11.34 8.85
C ARG A 278 -14.40 11.82 8.97
N GLY A 279 -14.12 13.06 8.55
CA GLY A 279 -12.79 13.69 8.42
C GLY A 279 -11.86 13.74 9.65
N ARG A 280 -12.10 12.92 10.68
CA ARG A 280 -11.22 12.65 11.83
C ARG A 280 -10.23 11.52 11.60
N VAL A 281 -10.27 10.87 10.44
CA VAL A 281 -9.47 9.69 10.13
C VAL A 281 -8.23 10.11 9.33
N SER A 282 -7.09 9.44 9.55
CA SER A 282 -5.87 9.76 8.82
C SER A 282 -6.10 9.60 7.31
N SER A 283 -5.52 10.50 6.52
CA SER A 283 -5.67 10.49 5.05
C SER A 283 -5.31 9.15 4.44
N GLY A 284 -4.24 8.50 4.94
CA GLY A 284 -3.82 7.18 4.48
C GLY A 284 -4.83 6.06 4.79
N PHE A 285 -5.53 6.10 5.92
CA PHE A 285 -6.59 5.13 6.19
C PHE A 285 -7.84 5.41 5.35
N ALA A 286 -8.21 6.69 5.16
CA ALA A 286 -9.35 7.07 4.34
C ALA A 286 -9.19 6.60 2.88
N GLU A 287 -7.98 6.71 2.33
CA GLU A 287 -7.66 6.20 0.99
C GLU A 287 -7.81 4.67 0.91
N SER A 288 -7.15 3.93 1.81
CA SER A 288 -7.26 2.47 1.85
C SER A 288 -8.70 1.99 2.07
N SER A 289 -9.46 2.71 2.89
CA SER A 289 -10.87 2.45 3.17
C SER A 289 -11.75 2.62 1.93
N ASN A 290 -11.53 3.68 1.14
CA ASN A 290 -12.26 3.91 -0.11
C ASN A 290 -11.93 2.86 -1.18
N THR A 291 -10.67 2.43 -1.29
CA THR A 291 -10.28 1.36 -2.20
C THR A 291 -10.89 0.02 -1.79
N MET A 292 -10.96 -0.29 -0.49
CA MET A 292 -11.53 -1.54 -0.02
C MET A 292 -13.07 -1.55 -0.07
N SER A 293 -13.72 -0.42 0.19
CA SER A 293 -15.18 -0.30 0.11
C SER A 293 -15.69 -0.54 -1.31
N SER A 294 -14.97 -0.06 -2.33
CA SER A 294 -15.29 -0.29 -3.74
C SER A 294 -15.14 -1.74 -4.19
N ILE A 295 -14.34 -2.56 -3.48
CA ILE A 295 -14.20 -4.00 -3.72
C ILE A 295 -15.24 -4.81 -2.93
N PHE A 296 -15.46 -4.46 -1.66
CA PHE A 296 -16.35 -5.23 -0.77
C PHE A 296 -17.82 -5.12 -1.16
N LEU A 297 -18.29 -3.94 -1.60
CA LEU A 297 -19.68 -3.74 -2.01
C LEU A 297 -20.12 -4.62 -3.20
N PRO A 298 -19.43 -4.63 -4.35
CA PRO A 298 -19.82 -5.50 -5.47
C PRO A 298 -19.67 -6.98 -5.10
N LEU A 299 -18.65 -7.35 -4.32
CA LEU A 299 -18.46 -8.72 -3.87
C LEU A 299 -19.60 -9.18 -2.95
N ALA A 300 -20.08 -8.33 -2.04
CA ALA A 300 -21.24 -8.59 -1.20
C ALA A 300 -22.51 -8.81 -2.05
N VAL A 301 -22.71 -8.00 -3.10
CA VAL A 301 -23.84 -8.16 -4.03
C VAL A 301 -23.73 -9.49 -4.78
N CYS A 302 -22.55 -9.83 -5.31
CA CYS A 302 -22.32 -11.12 -5.97
C CYS A 302 -22.63 -12.30 -5.04
N ILE A 303 -22.10 -12.29 -3.81
CA ILE A 303 -22.37 -13.35 -2.81
C ILE A 303 -23.87 -13.43 -2.52
N SER A 304 -24.53 -12.30 -2.33
CA SER A 304 -25.97 -12.26 -2.09
C SER A 304 -26.75 -12.85 -3.26
N LEU A 305 -26.43 -12.47 -4.50
CA LEU A 305 -27.09 -13.00 -5.71
C LEU A 305 -26.85 -14.51 -5.91
N PHE A 306 -25.67 -15.03 -5.56
CA PHE A 306 -25.38 -16.46 -5.65
C PHE A 306 -26.03 -17.28 -4.52
N MET A 307 -26.20 -16.70 -3.33
CA MET A 307 -26.76 -17.39 -2.16
C MET A 307 -28.30 -17.31 -2.09
N THR A 308 -28.91 -16.25 -2.63
CA THR A 308 -30.38 -16.07 -2.64
C THR A 308 -31.14 -17.23 -3.32
N PRO A 309 -30.68 -17.80 -4.46
CA PRO A 309 -31.34 -18.93 -5.10
C PRO A 309 -31.32 -20.22 -4.28
N GLN A 310 -30.31 -20.43 -3.42
CA GLN A 310 -30.14 -21.68 -2.66
C GLN A 310 -30.90 -21.67 -1.33
N HIS A 311 -31.21 -20.50 -0.79
CA HIS A 311 -31.81 -20.37 0.56
C HIS A 311 -33.11 -19.56 0.61
N GLY A 312 -33.66 -19.18 -0.55
CA GLY A 312 -34.99 -18.61 -0.68
C GLY A 312 -35.07 -17.10 -0.39
N ALA A 313 -36.00 -16.45 -1.08
CA ALA A 313 -36.43 -15.07 -0.85
C ALA A 313 -37.41 -14.96 0.31
#